data_AF-A0AB40D7J1-F1
#
_entry.id   AF-A0AB40D7J1-F1
#
_cell.length_a   1.000
_cell.length_b   1.000
_cell.length_c   1.000
_cell.angle_alpha   90.00
_cell.angle_beta   90.00
_cell.angle_gamma   90.00
#
_symmetry.space_group_name_H-M   'P 1'
#
loop_
_entity.id
_entity.type
_entity.pdbx_description
1 polymer ?
#
loop_
_entity_poly.entity_id
_entity_poly.type
_entity_poly.pdbx_seq_one_letter_code
_entity_poly.pdbx_strand_id
1 'polypeptide(L)'
;MRTIQDSAIAEKGLPDIQSNFYVSEEGNIYVGRGWDWANTYANQTLAITFMGDYGRFKPSAKQLEGVQFLLAHAVANRNVEVDYKLVAQNQTKTTRSPGAYVYQEIRKWPHFYGCGMDGALACGRELGITSWDAKQ
;
A
#
# COMPACT_ATOMS: atom_id res chain seq x y z
N MET A 1 -14.23 2.38 6.43
CA MET A 1 -13.99 0.92 6.36
C MET A 1 -15.17 0.18 5.76
N ARG A 2 -16.34 0.08 6.41
CA ARG A 2 -17.50 -0.69 5.90
C ARG A 2 -17.87 -0.39 4.44
N THR A 3 -18.10 0.87 4.09
CA THR A 3 -18.43 1.26 2.70
C THR A 3 -17.40 0.83 1.65
N ILE A 4 -16.11 0.81 2.01
CA ILE A 4 -15.04 0.38 1.09
C ILE A 4 -15.10 -1.13 0.89
N GLN A 5 -15.36 -1.88 1.97
CA GLN A 5 -15.53 -3.33 1.93
C GLN A 5 -16.82 -3.71 1.17
N ASP A 6 -17.94 -3.02 1.44
CA ASP A 6 -19.21 -3.25 0.77
C ASP A 6 -19.09 -3.04 -0.74
N SER A 7 -18.44 -1.95 -1.19
CA SER A 7 -18.16 -1.72 -2.62
C SER A 7 -17.20 -2.79 -3.18
N ALA A 8 -16.16 -3.19 -2.44
CA ALA A 8 -15.25 -4.25 -2.90
C ALA A 8 -15.97 -5.58 -3.14
N ILE A 9 -16.91 -5.95 -2.26
CA ILE A 9 -17.68 -7.19 -2.37
C ILE A 9 -18.76 -7.05 -3.46
N ALA A 10 -19.61 -6.03 -3.35
CA ALA A 10 -20.81 -5.89 -4.19
C ALA A 10 -20.48 -5.46 -5.63
N GLU A 11 -19.52 -4.55 -5.82
CA GLU A 11 -19.24 -3.97 -7.14
C GLU A 11 -18.06 -4.65 -7.85
N LYS A 12 -17.08 -5.15 -7.09
CA LYS A 12 -15.85 -5.76 -7.66
C LYS A 12 -15.81 -7.28 -7.53
N GLY A 13 -16.81 -7.90 -6.88
CA GLY A 13 -16.88 -9.34 -6.69
C GLY A 13 -15.71 -9.90 -5.87
N LEU A 14 -15.06 -9.06 -5.06
CA LEU A 14 -13.93 -9.49 -4.24
C LEU A 14 -14.45 -10.19 -2.98
N PRO A 15 -13.72 -11.18 -2.45
CA PRO A 15 -14.11 -11.85 -1.21
C PRO A 15 -13.98 -10.93 0.01
N ASP A 16 -13.20 -9.84 -0.11
CA ASP A 16 -12.95 -8.87 0.95
C ASP A 16 -12.38 -7.55 0.38
N ILE A 17 -12.27 -6.53 1.23
CA ILE A 17 -11.63 -5.24 0.98
C ILE A 17 -10.23 -5.40 0.36
N GLN A 18 -9.75 -4.42 -0.42
CA GLN A 18 -8.62 -4.64 -1.33
C GLN A 18 -7.24 -4.72 -0.66
N SER A 19 -6.97 -3.86 0.32
CA SER A 19 -5.66 -3.68 0.94
C SER A 19 -5.53 -4.43 2.27
N ASN A 20 -4.30 -4.68 2.69
CA ASN A 20 -4.00 -5.30 3.98
C ASN A 20 -4.37 -4.37 5.13
N PHE A 21 -3.98 -3.09 5.03
CA PHE A 21 -4.20 -2.08 6.08
C PHE A 21 -4.64 -0.74 5.51
N TYR A 22 -5.39 0.00 6.32
CA TYR A 22 -5.87 1.35 6.02
C TYR A 22 -5.50 2.27 7.18
N VAL A 23 -5.00 3.47 6.90
CA VAL A 23 -4.62 4.43 7.95
C VAL A 23 -5.42 5.72 7.79
N SER A 24 -6.13 6.12 8.85
CA SER A 24 -6.92 7.37 8.85
C SER A 24 -6.06 8.61 9.02
N GLU A 25 -6.65 9.78 8.79
CA GLU A 25 -6.01 11.07 9.00
C GLU A 25 -5.51 11.26 10.45
N GLU A 26 -6.12 10.62 11.44
CA GLU A 26 -5.71 10.67 12.84
C GLU A 26 -4.59 9.68 13.19
N GLY A 27 -4.13 8.87 12.24
CA GLY A 27 -3.10 7.84 12.45
C GLY A 27 -3.62 6.50 12.95
N ASN A 28 -4.95 6.30 13.01
CA ASN A 28 -5.52 5.00 13.38
C ASN A 28 -5.30 3.99 12.25
N ILE A 29 -4.81 2.80 12.60
CA ILE A 29 -4.58 1.69 11.67
C ILE A 29 -5.77 0.73 11.75
N TYR A 30 -6.43 0.51 10.63
CA TYR A 30 -7.52 -0.43 10.47
C TYR A 30 -7.05 -1.66 9.70
N VAL A 31 -7.37 -2.83 10.23
CA VAL A 31 -7.13 -4.11 9.56
C VAL A 31 -8.13 -4.27 8.42
N GLY A 32 -7.62 -4.42 7.20
CA GLY A 32 -8.37 -4.92 6.05
C GLY A 32 -8.14 -6.42 5.94
N ARG A 33 -7.39 -6.85 4.92
CA ARG A 33 -7.00 -8.26 4.75
C ARG A 33 -5.97 -8.76 5.78
N GLY A 34 -5.31 -7.86 6.52
CA GLY A 34 -4.34 -8.22 7.55
C GLY A 34 -3.05 -8.81 6.97
N TRP A 35 -2.35 -9.62 7.76
CA TRP A 35 -1.01 -10.15 7.40
C TRP A 35 -1.08 -11.41 6.55
N ASP A 36 -2.10 -12.25 6.76
CA ASP A 36 -2.14 -13.64 6.25
C ASP A 36 -2.73 -13.78 4.84
N TRP A 37 -3.27 -12.70 4.29
CA TRP A 37 -4.01 -12.72 3.02
C TRP A 37 -3.47 -11.69 2.03
N ALA A 38 -3.22 -12.13 0.80
CA ALA A 38 -2.76 -11.26 -0.28
C ALA A 38 -3.78 -10.14 -0.57
N ASN A 39 -3.25 -8.93 -0.75
CA ASN A 39 -4.03 -7.84 -1.32
C ASN A 39 -4.37 -8.10 -2.79
N THR A 40 -5.35 -7.38 -3.30
CA THR A 40 -5.84 -7.58 -4.68
C THR A 40 -4.95 -6.93 -5.74
N TYR A 41 -3.77 -6.42 -5.39
CA TYR A 41 -2.87 -5.72 -6.31
C TYR A 41 -1.66 -6.57 -6.68
N ALA A 42 -1.10 -7.31 -5.72
CA ALA A 42 0.08 -8.14 -5.89
C ALA A 42 0.18 -9.19 -4.78
N ASN A 43 0.52 -10.43 -5.16
CA ASN A 43 0.87 -11.47 -4.21
C ASN A 43 2.19 -11.14 -3.49
N GLN A 44 2.39 -11.71 -2.28
CA GLN A 44 3.61 -11.54 -1.47
C GLN A 44 3.99 -10.07 -1.21
N THR A 45 2.99 -9.20 -1.09
CA THR A 45 3.19 -7.78 -0.77
C THR A 45 2.28 -7.33 0.35
N LEU A 46 2.68 -6.23 1.02
CA LEU A 46 1.86 -5.53 1.99
C LEU A 46 1.30 -4.24 1.37
N ALA A 47 -0.02 -4.17 1.19
CA ALA A 47 -0.70 -2.97 0.72
C ALA A 47 -1.24 -2.14 1.89
N ILE A 48 -0.74 -0.91 2.01
CA ILE A 48 -1.20 0.07 3.00
C ILE A 48 -1.89 1.22 2.26
N THR A 49 -3.13 1.54 2.64
CA THR A 49 -3.91 2.63 2.03
C THR A 49 -4.06 3.81 2.98
N PHE A 50 -3.58 4.97 2.56
CA PHE A 50 -3.91 6.24 3.19
C PHE A 50 -5.37 6.58 2.89
N MET A 51 -6.20 6.77 3.93
CA MET A 51 -7.61 7.10 3.76
C MET A 51 -7.79 8.60 3.51
N GLY A 52 -7.99 9.01 2.25
CA GLY A 52 -8.23 10.40 1.86
C GLY A 52 -8.01 10.65 0.35
N ASP A 53 -8.08 11.92 -0.06
CA ASP A 53 -7.77 12.36 -1.44
C ASP A 53 -6.46 13.16 -1.46
N TYR A 54 -5.34 12.45 -1.67
CA TYR A 54 -4.01 13.06 -1.71
C TYR A 54 -3.56 13.48 -3.11
N GLY A 55 -4.48 13.48 -4.08
CA GLY A 55 -4.32 14.30 -5.28
C GLY A 55 -4.55 15.79 -4.97
N ARG A 56 -5.36 16.08 -3.94
CA ARG A 56 -5.77 17.45 -3.57
C ARG A 56 -5.18 17.92 -2.25
N PHE A 57 -5.09 17.04 -1.26
CA PHE A 57 -4.70 17.39 0.11
C PHE A 57 -3.39 16.73 0.52
N LYS A 58 -2.69 17.30 1.50
CA LYS A 58 -1.51 16.69 2.10
C LYS A 58 -1.92 15.70 3.20
N PRO A 59 -1.24 14.55 3.35
CA PRO A 59 -1.44 13.69 4.51
C PRO A 59 -1.04 14.41 5.79
N SER A 60 -1.72 14.11 6.89
CA SER A 60 -1.38 14.67 8.21
C SER A 60 -0.10 14.02 8.75
N ALA A 61 0.56 14.68 9.70
CA ALA A 61 1.72 14.10 10.38
C ALA A 61 1.37 12.79 11.10
N LYS A 62 0.23 12.74 11.81
CA LYS A 62 -0.23 11.55 12.52
C LYS A 62 -0.47 10.36 11.60
N GLN A 63 -0.99 10.61 10.40
CA GLN A 63 -1.21 9.56 9.42
C GLN A 63 0.09 8.99 8.87
N LEU A 64 1.07 9.86 8.60
CA LEU A 64 2.42 9.44 8.19
C LEU A 64 3.10 8.63 9.30
N GLU A 65 3.03 9.10 10.55
CA GLU A 65 3.54 8.41 11.74
C GLU A 65 2.87 7.04 11.91
N GLY A 66 1.56 6.94 11.72
CA GLY A 66 0.82 5.67 11.79
C GLY A 66 1.31 4.65 10.76
N VAL A 67 1.60 5.09 9.52
CA VAL A 67 2.16 4.19 8.50
C VAL A 67 3.60 3.80 8.83
N GLN A 68 4.43 4.73 9.29
CA GLN A 68 5.81 4.42 9.69
C GLN A 68 5.86 3.43 10.87
N PHE A 69 4.97 3.60 11.86
CA PHE A 69 4.80 2.67 12.96
C PHE A 69 4.39 1.28 12.46
N LEU A 70 3.43 1.20 11.53
CA LEU A 70 2.99 -0.06 10.95
C LEU A 70 4.13 -0.79 10.20
N LEU A 71 4.94 -0.06 9.44
CA LEU A 71 6.09 -0.63 8.73
C LEU A 71 7.15 -1.14 9.71
N ALA A 72 7.49 -0.37 10.74
CA ALA A 72 8.41 -0.79 11.79
C ALA A 72 7.90 -2.05 12.52
N HIS A 73 6.61 -2.09 12.83
CA HIS A 73 5.96 -3.26 13.42
C HIS A 73 6.01 -4.48 12.48
N ALA A 74 5.79 -4.29 11.18
CA ALA A 74 5.84 -5.36 10.20
C ALA A 74 7.23 -6.02 10.14
N VAL A 75 8.29 -5.20 10.11
CA VAL A 75 9.69 -5.67 10.13
C VAL A 75 10.02 -6.37 11.45
N ALA A 76 9.69 -5.76 12.59
CA ALA A 76 9.98 -6.33 13.91
C ALA A 76 9.35 -7.72 14.12
N ASN A 77 8.17 -7.95 13.53
CA ASN A 77 7.44 -9.21 13.63
C ASN A 77 7.68 -10.14 12.43
N ARG A 78 8.63 -9.81 11.53
CA ARG A 78 8.98 -10.61 10.34
C ARG A 78 7.81 -10.84 9.37
N ASN A 79 6.83 -9.95 9.37
CA ASN A 79 5.77 -9.94 8.36
C ASN A 79 6.25 -9.34 7.02
N VAL A 80 7.32 -8.55 7.08
CA VAL A 80 7.98 -7.93 5.93
C VAL A 80 9.49 -8.05 6.14
N GLU A 81 10.23 -8.33 5.07
CA GLU A 81 11.70 -8.43 5.10
C GLU A 81 12.36 -7.12 5.54
N VAL A 82 13.53 -7.22 6.17
CA VAL A 82 14.26 -6.04 6.68
C VAL A 82 14.65 -5.08 5.55
N ASP A 83 14.94 -5.61 4.35
CA ASP A 83 15.35 -4.87 3.15
C ASP A 83 14.22 -4.71 2.14
N TYR A 84 12.97 -4.69 2.60
CA TYR A 84 11.80 -4.54 1.74
C TYR A 84 11.90 -3.32 0.81
N LYS A 85 11.15 -3.38 -0.29
CA LYS A 85 11.03 -2.30 -1.27
C LYS A 85 9.69 -1.59 -1.07
N LEU A 86 9.74 -0.31 -0.75
CA LEU A 86 8.57 0.56 -0.70
C LEU A 86 8.33 1.14 -2.09
N VAL A 87 7.18 0.83 -2.68
CA VAL A 87 6.75 1.37 -3.98
C VAL A 87 5.37 1.99 -3.88
N ALA A 88 5.14 3.03 -4.66
CA ALA A 88 3.84 3.64 -4.83
C ALA A 88 3.01 2.92 -5.89
N GLN A 89 1.69 2.92 -5.77
CA GLN A 89 0.81 2.19 -6.70
C GLN A 89 0.89 2.70 -8.15
N ASN A 90 1.15 4.00 -8.35
CA ASN A 90 1.37 4.58 -9.67
C ASN A 90 2.71 4.18 -10.31
N GLN A 91 3.65 3.60 -9.55
CA GLN A 91 4.86 3.04 -10.13
C GLN A 91 4.65 1.61 -10.67
N THR A 92 3.57 0.92 -10.26
CA THR A 92 3.29 -0.47 -10.67
C THR A 92 2.25 -0.58 -11.79
N LYS A 93 1.37 0.42 -11.95
CA LYS A 93 0.36 0.48 -13.02
C LYS A 93 -0.11 1.91 -13.26
N THR A 94 -0.84 2.11 -14.36
CA THR A 94 -1.47 3.40 -14.68
C THR A 94 -2.59 3.73 -13.69
N THR A 95 -2.29 4.55 -12.68
CA THR A 95 -3.25 5.05 -11.68
C THR A 95 -2.79 6.40 -11.10
N ARG A 96 -3.73 7.16 -10.52
CA ARG A 96 -3.41 8.39 -9.76
C ARG A 96 -3.00 8.10 -8.32
N SER A 97 -3.34 6.92 -7.80
CA SER A 97 -2.99 6.48 -6.45
C SER A 97 -1.46 6.36 -6.29
N PRO A 98 -0.86 6.77 -5.16
CA PRO A 98 -1.50 7.17 -3.90
C PRO A 98 -1.88 8.66 -3.83
N GLY A 99 -1.81 9.39 -4.93
CA GLY A 99 -1.96 10.84 -4.97
C GLY A 99 -0.60 11.55 -4.93
N ALA A 100 -0.54 12.75 -5.52
CA ALA A 100 0.72 13.48 -5.69
C ALA A 100 1.38 13.83 -4.34
N TYR A 101 0.60 14.20 -3.33
CA TYR A 101 1.15 14.62 -2.04
C TYR A 101 1.68 13.45 -1.22
N VAL A 102 0.99 12.29 -1.20
CA VAL A 102 1.54 11.09 -0.55
C VAL A 102 2.76 10.59 -1.31
N TYR A 103 2.72 10.57 -2.65
CA TYR A 103 3.85 10.16 -3.47
C TYR A 103 5.11 11.00 -3.20
N GLN A 104 4.98 12.31 -3.14
CA GLN A 104 6.08 13.22 -2.82
C GLN A 104 6.67 12.96 -1.43
N GLU A 105 5.84 12.53 -0.47
CA GLU A 105 6.29 12.28 0.89
C GLU A 105 7.01 10.94 1.03
N ILE A 106 6.39 9.85 0.58
CA ILE A 106 6.98 8.50 0.71
C ILE A 106 8.26 8.32 -0.11
N ARG A 107 8.45 9.13 -1.16
CA ARG A 107 9.71 9.18 -1.93
C ARG A 107 10.94 9.55 -1.10
N LYS A 108 10.74 10.20 0.03
CA LYS A 108 11.81 10.62 0.95
C LYS A 108 12.08 9.56 2.02
N TRP A 109 11.24 8.52 2.11
CA TRP A 109 11.34 7.54 3.18
C TRP A 109 12.44 6.52 2.90
N PRO A 110 12.99 5.89 3.95
CA PRO A 110 13.79 4.68 3.80
C PRO A 110 13.05 3.63 2.98
N HIS A 111 13.79 2.75 2.32
CA HIS A 111 13.26 1.67 1.48
C HIS A 111 12.50 2.09 0.22
N PHE A 112 12.31 3.40 -0.04
CA PHE A 112 11.68 3.83 -1.29
C PHE A 112 12.49 3.36 -2.51
N TYR A 113 11.85 2.59 -3.38
CA TYR A 113 12.49 1.95 -4.52
C TYR A 113 12.14 2.72 -5.81
N GLY A 114 13.17 3.29 -6.44
CA GLY A 114 13.07 4.18 -7.61
C GLY A 114 12.76 3.51 -8.95
N CYS A 115 12.08 2.36 -8.97
CA CYS A 115 11.65 1.74 -10.23
C CYS A 115 10.68 2.64 -11.01
N GLY A 116 10.78 2.59 -12.33
CA GLY A 116 10.04 3.46 -13.25
C GLY A 116 10.48 4.93 -13.23
N MET A 117 11.62 5.25 -12.61
CA MET A 117 12.19 6.60 -12.56
C MET A 117 13.54 6.62 -13.30
N ASP A 118 13.88 7.74 -13.93
CA ASP A 118 15.22 7.99 -14.50
C ASP A 118 15.76 6.88 -15.41
N GLY A 119 14.88 6.26 -16.21
CA GLY A 119 15.22 5.16 -17.13
C GLY A 119 15.29 3.78 -16.49
N ALA A 120 14.99 3.64 -15.20
CA ALA A 120 14.84 2.35 -14.53
C ALA A 120 13.64 1.56 -15.07
N LEU A 121 13.73 0.23 -14.97
CA LEU A 121 12.62 -0.66 -15.34
C LEU A 121 11.36 -0.36 -14.53
N ALA A 122 10.21 -0.60 -15.15
CA ALA A 122 8.91 -0.47 -14.49
C ALA A 122 8.80 -1.45 -13.32
N CYS A 123 8.22 -1.00 -12.20
CA CYS A 123 8.09 -1.82 -11.01
C CYS A 123 7.30 -3.10 -11.28
N GLY A 124 7.76 -4.20 -10.69
CA GLY A 124 7.02 -5.47 -10.68
C GLY A 124 7.53 -6.53 -11.64
N ARG A 125 8.35 -6.18 -12.66
CA ARG A 125 9.09 -7.19 -13.43
C ARG A 125 10.22 -7.82 -12.61
N GLU A 126 10.95 -7.02 -11.85
CA GLU A 126 12.03 -7.52 -10.98
C GLU A 126 11.55 -8.19 -9.68
N LEU A 127 10.24 -8.16 -9.40
CA LEU A 127 9.67 -8.65 -8.14
C LEU A 127 8.92 -9.98 -8.27
N GLY A 128 8.85 -10.57 -9.47
CA GLY A 128 8.15 -11.84 -9.69
C GLY A 128 6.66 -11.80 -9.34
N ILE A 129 6.04 -10.61 -9.32
CA ILE A 129 4.65 -10.42 -8.89
C ILE A 129 3.72 -11.13 -9.89
N THR A 130 3.17 -12.26 -9.46
CA THR A 130 2.16 -13.03 -10.18
C THR A 130 0.76 -12.45 -9.95
N SER A 131 -0.19 -12.82 -10.81
CA SER A 131 -1.60 -12.46 -10.65
C SER A 131 -2.20 -13.08 -9.39
N TRP A 132 -3.09 -12.33 -8.73
CA TRP A 132 -3.78 -12.67 -7.48
C TRP A 132 -4.32 -14.11 -7.42
N ASP A 133 -3.93 -14.87 -6.38
CA ASP A 133 -4.41 -16.23 -6.06
C ASP A 133 -4.97 -16.35 -4.62
N ALA A 134 -5.27 -15.20 -4.01
CA ALA A 134 -5.88 -15.00 -2.69
C ALA A 134 -5.01 -15.27 -1.45
N LYS A 135 -3.95 -16.08 -1.47
CA LYS A 135 -3.12 -16.35 -0.27
C LYS A 135 -1.80 -15.57 -0.28
N GLN A 136 -1.33 -15.18 0.91
CA GLN A 136 -0.04 -14.51 1.11
C GLN A 136 1.11 -15.53 1.04
#